data_AF-R5BKV8-F1
#
_entry.id   AF-R5BKV8-F1
#
_cell.length_a   1.000
_cell.length_b   1.000
_cell.length_c   1.000
_cell.angle_alpha   90.00
_cell.angle_beta   90.00
_cell.angle_gamma   90.00
#
_symmetry.space_group_name_H-M   'P 1'
#
loop_
_entity.id
_entity.type
_entity.pdbx_description
1 polymer ?
#
loop_
_entity_poly.entity_id
_entity_poly.type
_entity_poly.pdbx_seq_one_letter_code
_entity_poly.pdbx_strand_id
1 'polypeptide(L)'
;MESYFKVTDVNEAIYDTIEDSDKLQCLILDLSPDADLEKLFRPLDNRQTAALMLDKEKARLKNDGGHPSWLRLYAIRLEKGAFIVTGGAIKLTATMAEREHTLLELAKMEKVRNFLLDEGIVDKESFIDYQDSQ
;
A
#
# COMPACT_ATOMS: atom_id res chain seq x y z
N MET A 1 10.14 -20.04 17.40
CA MET A 1 9.97 -18.81 16.59
C MET A 1 8.52 -18.39 16.78
N GLU A 2 8.26 -17.29 17.48
CA GLU A 2 6.89 -16.79 17.65
C GLU A 2 6.42 -16.18 16.32
N SER A 3 5.21 -16.51 15.90
CA SER A 3 4.62 -15.95 14.69
C SER A 3 4.23 -14.50 14.92
N TYR A 4 4.53 -13.61 13.95
CA TYR A 4 4.21 -12.19 14.06
C TYR A 4 2.69 -11.92 14.15
N PHE A 5 1.90 -12.75 13.47
CA PHE A 5 0.46 -12.87 13.70
C PHE A 5 0.17 -14.18 14.43
N LYS A 6 -0.70 -14.14 15.43
CA LYS A 6 -1.17 -15.32 16.15
C LYS A 6 -2.33 -15.96 15.39
N VAL A 7 -2.00 -16.68 14.32
CA VAL A 7 -2.98 -17.50 13.60
C VAL A 7 -3.02 -18.87 14.25
N THR A 8 -4.12 -19.18 14.93
CA THR A 8 -4.35 -20.47 15.60
C THR A 8 -5.21 -21.41 14.80
N ASP A 9 -6.11 -20.87 13.96
CA ASP A 9 -7.00 -21.63 13.07
C ASP A 9 -6.92 -21.04 11.65
N VAL A 10 -6.73 -21.93 10.66
CA VAL A 10 -6.61 -21.55 9.25
C VAL A 10 -7.95 -21.09 8.67
N ASN A 11 -9.07 -21.72 9.05
CA ASN A 11 -10.39 -21.32 8.58
C ASN A 11 -10.73 -19.93 9.11
N GLU A 12 -10.45 -19.68 10.39
CA GLU A 12 -10.63 -18.35 10.99
C GLU A 12 -9.80 -17.30 10.23
N ALA A 13 -8.52 -17.59 9.94
CA ALA A 13 -7.69 -16.69 9.13
C ALA A 13 -8.22 -16.45 7.71
N ILE A 14 -8.89 -17.43 7.09
CA ILE A 14 -9.54 -17.25 5.79
C ILE A 14 -10.71 -16.29 5.92
N TYR A 15 -11.58 -16.48 6.92
CA TYR A 15 -12.73 -15.59 7.16
C TYR A 15 -12.29 -14.17 7.51
N ASP A 16 -11.32 -14.03 8.40
CA ASP A 16 -10.64 -12.77 8.74
C ASP A 16 -10.12 -12.05 7.48
N THR A 17 -9.49 -12.80 6.57
CA THR A 17 -8.98 -12.23 5.31
C THR A 17 -10.09 -11.75 4.39
N ILE A 18 -11.22 -12.47 4.33
CA ILE A 18 -12.39 -12.07 3.53
C ILE A 18 -13.01 -10.80 4.13
N GLU A 19 -13.23 -10.76 5.44
CA GLU A 19 -13.77 -9.58 6.12
C GLU A 19 -12.87 -8.34 5.94
N ASP A 20 -11.55 -8.51 6.12
CA ASP A 20 -10.58 -7.47 5.83
C ASP A 20 -10.66 -7.00 4.36
N SER A 21 -10.85 -7.91 3.41
CA SER A 21 -10.96 -7.57 1.99
C SER A 21 -12.19 -6.71 1.73
N ASP A 22 -13.34 -7.10 2.30
CA ASP A 22 -14.60 -6.37 2.14
C ASP A 22 -14.51 -4.96 2.77
N LYS A 23 -13.97 -4.86 3.99
CA LYS A 23 -13.74 -3.57 4.67
C LYS A 23 -12.81 -2.68 3.87
N LEU A 24 -11.74 -3.24 3.31
CA LEU A 24 -10.77 -2.49 2.50
C LEU A 24 -11.40 -2.01 1.19
N GLN A 25 -12.22 -2.85 0.56
CA GLN A 25 -12.96 -2.48 -0.64
C GLN A 25 -13.95 -1.35 -0.35
N CYS A 26 -14.78 -1.45 0.70
CA CYS A 26 -15.69 -0.38 1.10
C CYS A 26 -14.91 0.91 1.38
N LEU A 27 -13.81 0.83 2.14
CA LEU A 27 -12.99 2.00 2.44
C LEU A 27 -12.51 2.72 1.19
N ILE A 28 -12.15 1.99 0.12
CA ILE A 28 -11.64 2.57 -1.14
C ILE A 28 -12.77 3.09 -2.02
N LEU A 29 -13.87 2.34 -2.14
CA LEU A 29 -15.01 2.72 -2.98
C LEU A 29 -15.78 3.91 -2.40
N ASP A 30 -15.82 4.04 -1.07
CA ASP A 30 -16.51 5.13 -0.37
C ASP A 30 -15.60 6.35 -0.16
N LEU A 31 -14.40 6.38 -0.75
CA LEU A 31 -13.56 7.58 -0.71
C LEU A 31 -14.25 8.71 -1.45
N SER A 32 -14.68 9.71 -0.67
CA SER A 32 -15.05 11.02 -1.21
C SER A 32 -13.90 11.60 -2.05
N PRO A 33 -14.19 12.38 -3.11
CA PRO A 33 -13.18 13.19 -3.79
C PRO A 33 -12.36 14.09 -2.84
N ASP A 34 -12.95 14.48 -1.71
CA ASP A 34 -12.32 15.30 -0.67
C ASP A 34 -11.69 14.45 0.45
N ALA A 35 -11.62 13.13 0.28
CA ALA A 35 -11.05 12.24 1.28
C ALA A 35 -9.55 12.50 1.45
N ASP A 36 -9.14 12.56 2.71
CA ASP A 36 -7.76 12.80 3.07
C ASP A 36 -6.93 11.51 2.97
N LEU A 37 -6.42 11.23 1.76
CA LEU A 37 -5.63 10.03 1.46
C LEU A 37 -4.34 9.94 2.30
N GLU A 38 -3.84 11.06 2.82
CA GLU A 38 -2.68 11.11 3.73
C GLU A 38 -2.94 10.39 5.06
N LYS A 39 -4.21 10.18 5.43
CA LYS A 39 -4.57 9.38 6.61
C LYS A 39 -4.59 7.88 6.32
N LEU A 40 -4.72 7.51 5.04
CA LEU A 40 -4.82 6.14 4.59
C LEU A 40 -3.42 5.55 4.29
N PHE A 41 -2.62 6.27 3.52
CA PHE A 41 -1.27 5.88 3.16
C PHE A 41 -0.25 6.41 4.17
N ARG A 42 0.77 5.60 4.45
CA ARG A 42 1.87 5.92 5.36
C ARG A 42 3.20 5.40 4.83
N PRO A 43 4.34 6.07 5.10
CA PRO A 43 5.62 5.70 4.51
C PRO A 43 5.91 4.22 4.68
N LEU A 44 6.43 3.57 3.64
CA LEU A 44 6.75 2.15 3.68
C LEU A 44 7.80 1.83 4.75
N ASP A 45 8.83 2.67 4.87
CA ASP A 45 9.78 2.65 6.00
C ASP A 45 9.29 3.55 7.13
N ASN A 46 9.00 2.97 8.29
CA ASN A 46 8.53 3.72 9.46
C ASN A 46 9.61 4.63 10.08
N ARG A 47 10.87 4.51 9.66
CA ARG A 47 11.99 5.34 10.13
C ARG A 47 12.21 6.57 9.24
N GLN A 48 11.47 6.69 8.14
CA GLN A 48 11.58 7.82 7.24
C GLN A 48 11.14 9.10 7.94
N THR A 49 12.06 10.08 8.01
CA THR A 49 11.83 11.36 8.70
C THR A 49 11.51 12.51 7.75
N ALA A 50 11.74 12.33 6.46
CA ALA A 50 11.51 13.34 5.42
C ALA A 50 10.83 12.70 4.21
N ALA A 51 9.91 13.43 3.58
CA ALA A 51 9.31 13.01 2.32
C ALA A 51 10.38 13.03 1.21
N LEU A 52 10.45 11.96 0.42
CA LEU A 52 11.25 11.88 -0.80
C LEU A 52 10.34 11.97 -2.02
N MET A 53 10.92 12.38 -3.14
CA MET A 53 10.24 12.34 -4.43
C MET A 53 9.88 10.89 -4.79
N LEU A 54 8.61 10.68 -5.17
CA LEU A 54 8.06 9.37 -5.50
C LEU A 54 8.23 8.37 -4.35
N ASP A 55 7.73 8.76 -3.18
CA ASP A 55 7.83 7.97 -1.96
C ASP A 55 7.04 6.66 -2.06
N LYS A 56 7.61 5.60 -1.51
CA LYS A 56 6.92 4.32 -1.37
C LYS A 56 6.06 4.36 -0.12
N GLU A 57 4.77 4.10 -0.28
CA GLU A 57 3.76 4.22 0.75
C GLU A 57 3.01 2.89 0.91
N LYS A 58 2.41 2.70 2.09
CA LYS A 58 1.56 1.55 2.39
C LYS A 58 0.26 1.99 3.07
N ALA A 59 -0.83 1.35 2.70
CA ALA A 59 -2.11 1.43 3.41
C ALA A 59 -2.43 0.08 4.05
N ARG A 60 -3.10 0.13 5.20
CA ARG A 60 -3.68 -1.04 5.89
C ARG A 60 -4.95 -0.62 6.61
N LEU A 61 -5.87 -1.56 6.81
CA LEU A 61 -7.02 -1.32 7.67
C LEU A 61 -6.58 -0.99 9.10
N LYS A 62 -7.31 -0.06 9.72
CA LYS A 62 -7.16 0.22 11.15
C LYS A 62 -7.77 -0.94 11.93
N ASN A 63 -7.13 -1.32 13.04
CA ASN A 63 -7.70 -2.31 13.93
C ASN A 63 -8.91 -1.68 14.65
N ASP A 64 -10.10 -2.24 14.43
CA ASP A 64 -11.38 -1.79 14.97
C ASP A 64 -11.89 -2.66 16.14
N GLY A 65 -11.01 -3.47 16.73
CA GLY A 65 -11.32 -4.30 17.91
C GLY A 65 -11.25 -5.81 17.65
N GLY A 66 -10.98 -6.21 16.42
CA GLY A 66 -10.68 -7.59 16.02
C GLY A 66 -9.18 -7.89 15.95
N HIS A 67 -8.80 -8.67 14.94
CA HIS A 67 -7.40 -8.95 14.65
C HIS A 67 -6.74 -7.75 13.93
N PRO A 68 -5.42 -7.52 14.09
CA PRO A 68 -4.74 -6.56 13.25
C PRO A 68 -4.74 -7.10 11.82
N SER A 69 -5.22 -6.28 10.88
CA SER A 69 -5.24 -6.67 9.47
C SER A 69 -3.85 -7.06 8.97
N TRP A 70 -3.79 -8.11 8.15
CA TRP A 70 -2.59 -8.51 7.39
C TRP A 70 -2.63 -8.10 5.91
N LEU A 71 -3.71 -7.46 5.46
CA LEU A 71 -3.79 -6.89 4.11
C LEU A 71 -3.03 -5.58 4.02
N ARG A 72 -2.27 -5.40 2.95
CA ARG A 72 -1.57 -4.15 2.65
C ARG A 72 -1.79 -3.80 1.19
N LEU A 73 -1.99 -2.52 0.95
CA LEU A 73 -1.88 -1.91 -0.37
C LEU A 73 -0.58 -1.12 -0.41
N TYR A 74 0.10 -1.20 -1.54
CA TYR A 74 1.35 -0.52 -1.79
C TYR A 74 1.15 0.51 -2.89
N ALA A 75 1.75 1.69 -2.71
CA ALA A 75 1.60 2.80 -3.64
C ALA A 75 2.88 3.62 -3.74
N ILE A 76 2.99 4.39 -4.83
CA ILE A 76 3.95 5.48 -4.98
C ILE A 76 3.20 6.80 -4.80
N ARG A 77 3.70 7.68 -3.94
CA ARG A 77 3.17 9.02 -3.75
C ARG A 77 3.71 9.96 -4.81
N LEU A 78 2.83 10.55 -5.63
CA LEU A 78 3.20 11.61 -6.57
C LEU A 78 3.30 12.94 -5.82
N GLU A 79 2.19 13.34 -5.20
CA GLU A 79 2.08 14.58 -4.45
C GLU A 79 1.04 14.43 -3.33
N LYS A 80 0.70 15.52 -2.64
CA LYS A 80 -0.29 15.47 -1.56
C LYS A 80 -1.67 15.08 -2.12
N GLY A 81 -2.21 13.97 -1.63
CA GLY A 81 -3.50 13.45 -2.09
C GLY A 81 -3.49 12.76 -3.46
N ALA A 82 -2.32 12.47 -4.03
CA ALA A 82 -2.20 11.72 -5.29
C ALA A 82 -1.24 10.54 -5.13
N PHE A 83 -1.76 9.32 -5.31
CA PHE A 83 -1.04 8.07 -5.10
C PHE A 83 -1.29 7.11 -6.27
N ILE A 84 -0.25 6.43 -6.73
CA ILE A 84 -0.33 5.36 -7.73
C ILE A 84 -0.25 4.03 -7.00
N VAL A 85 -1.34 3.26 -6.96
CA VAL A 85 -1.36 1.93 -6.37
C VAL A 85 -0.62 0.95 -7.27
N THR A 86 0.42 0.29 -6.75
CA THR A 86 1.26 -0.65 -7.51
C THR A 86 0.88 -2.11 -7.28
N GLY A 87 0.19 -2.39 -6.18
CA GLY A 87 -0.18 -3.75 -5.80
C GLY A 87 -0.56 -3.88 -4.32
N GLY A 88 -0.53 -5.10 -3.82
CA GLY A 88 -0.91 -5.43 -2.46
C GLY A 88 -0.45 -6.81 -2.05
N ALA A 89 -0.52 -7.10 -0.74
CA ALA A 89 -0.13 -8.39 -0.21
C ALA A 89 -0.87 -8.76 1.08
N ILE A 90 -1.06 -10.06 1.27
CA ILE A 90 -1.28 -10.66 2.58
C ILE A 90 0.09 -10.80 3.25
N LYS A 91 0.43 -9.93 4.21
CA LYS A 91 1.73 -9.90 4.89
C LYS A 91 1.60 -10.33 6.34
N LEU A 92 1.93 -11.60 6.56
CA LEU A 92 1.92 -12.27 7.86
C LEU A 92 3.27 -12.16 8.62
N THR A 93 4.24 -11.44 8.08
CA THR A 93 5.59 -11.27 8.65
C THR A 93 5.85 -9.84 9.12
N ALA A 94 6.89 -9.65 9.94
CA ALA A 94 7.28 -8.34 10.45
C ALA A 94 7.83 -7.44 9.32
N THR A 95 8.65 -8.00 8.45
CA THR A 95 9.33 -7.32 7.34
C THR A 95 8.93 -7.94 5.99
N MET A 96 9.07 -7.16 4.91
CA MET A 96 8.77 -7.65 3.54
C MET A 96 9.87 -8.56 2.97
N ALA A 97 11.06 -8.58 3.58
CA ALA A 97 12.18 -9.41 3.14
C ALA A 97 12.02 -10.89 3.51
N GLU A 98 11.10 -11.21 4.43
CA GLU A 98 10.91 -12.56 4.94
C GLU A 98 10.14 -13.49 3.99
N ARG A 99 9.44 -12.95 2.98
CA ARG A 99 8.63 -13.76 2.05
C ARG A 99 8.84 -13.30 0.60
N GLU A 100 8.89 -14.28 -0.30
CA GLU A 100 9.08 -14.05 -1.73
C GLU A 100 8.00 -13.15 -2.33
N HIS A 101 6.72 -13.38 -2.00
CA HIS A 101 5.63 -12.57 -2.55
C HIS A 101 5.72 -11.09 -2.14
N THR A 102 6.18 -10.79 -0.91
CA THR A 102 6.40 -9.40 -0.49
C THR A 102 7.68 -8.79 -1.05
N LEU A 103 8.71 -9.60 -1.36
CA LEU A 103 9.88 -9.13 -2.12
C LEU A 103 9.51 -8.73 -3.55
N LEU A 104 8.61 -9.47 -4.20
CA LEU A 104 8.10 -9.13 -5.53
C LEU A 104 7.37 -7.78 -5.52
N GLU A 105 6.57 -7.50 -4.48
CA GLU A 105 5.92 -6.19 -4.33
C GLU A 105 6.93 -5.05 -4.13
N LEU A 106 8.04 -5.27 -3.40
CA LEU A 106 9.12 -4.29 -3.31
C LEU A 106 9.75 -4.00 -4.68
N ALA A 107 10.00 -5.06 -5.47
CA ALA A 107 10.56 -4.93 -6.81
C ALA A 107 9.60 -4.21 -7.77
N LYS A 108 8.29 -4.46 -7.68
CA LYS A 108 7.26 -3.74 -8.44
C LYS A 108 7.26 -2.25 -8.12
N MET A 109 7.24 -1.88 -6.83
CA MET A 109 7.30 -0.47 -6.42
C MET A 109 8.56 0.22 -6.96
N GLU A 110 9.72 -0.44 -6.88
CA GLU A 110 10.97 0.12 -7.43
C GLU A 110 10.90 0.28 -8.95
N LYS A 111 10.36 -0.70 -9.66
CA LYS A 111 10.19 -0.64 -11.12
C LYS A 111 9.27 0.51 -11.54
N VAL A 112 8.11 0.65 -10.87
CA VAL A 112 7.18 1.75 -11.14
C VAL A 112 7.83 3.10 -10.83
N ARG A 113 8.51 3.22 -9.69
CA ARG A 113 9.23 4.45 -9.33
C ARG A 113 10.27 4.85 -10.37
N ASN A 114 11.07 3.91 -10.84
CA ASN A 114 12.09 4.20 -11.86
C ASN A 114 11.46 4.59 -13.20
N PHE A 115 10.40 3.89 -13.61
CA PHE A 115 9.64 4.28 -14.80
C PHE A 115 9.11 5.72 -14.71
N LEU A 116 8.52 6.11 -13.59
CA LEU A 116 8.03 7.48 -13.40
C LEU A 116 9.16 8.52 -13.48
N LEU A 117 10.33 8.23 -12.90
CA LEU A 117 11.50 9.10 -13.02
C LEU A 117 12.02 9.21 -14.45
N ASP A 118 12.10 8.09 -15.17
CA ASP A 118 12.62 8.02 -16.53
C ASP A 118 11.73 8.80 -17.52
N GLU A 119 10.41 8.77 -17.31
CA GLU A 119 9.41 9.53 -18.09
C GLU A 119 9.23 10.97 -17.57
N GLY A 120 9.95 11.38 -16.51
CA GLY A 120 9.84 12.73 -15.94
C GLY A 120 8.53 13.01 -15.19
N ILE A 121 7.81 11.97 -14.77
CA ILE A 121 6.55 12.05 -14.03
C ILE A 121 6.85 12.19 -12.54
N VAL A 122 6.65 13.38 -11.99
CA VAL A 122 7.04 13.73 -10.60
C VAL A 122 5.89 14.23 -9.75
N ASP A 123 4.75 14.55 -10.37
CA ASP A 123 3.55 15.08 -9.73
C ASP A 123 2.30 14.68 -10.54
N LYS A 124 1.14 15.18 -10.13
CA LYS A 124 -0.12 14.89 -10.81
C LYS A 124 -0.20 15.51 -12.20
N GLU A 125 0.33 16.71 -12.39
CA GLU A 125 0.27 17.41 -13.68
C GLU A 125 1.08 16.67 -14.74
N SER A 126 2.34 16.34 -14.43
CA SER A 126 3.21 15.54 -15.30
C SER A 126 2.65 14.14 -15.59
N PHE A 127 1.91 13.54 -14.66
CA PHE A 127 1.22 12.27 -14.91
C PHE A 127 0.08 12.40 -15.92
N ILE A 128 -0.74 13.46 -15.80
CA ILE A 128 -1.85 13.73 -16.74
C ILE A 128 -1.28 14.05 -18.13
N ASP A 129 -0.26 14.91 -18.20
CA ASP A 129 0.41 15.24 -19.46
C ASP A 129 0.96 14.00 -20.17
N TYR A 130 1.59 13.09 -19.42
CA TYR A 130 2.06 11.81 -19.96
C TYR A 130 0.89 10.98 -20.51
N GLN A 131 -0.22 10.88 -19.76
CA GLN A 131 -1.39 10.10 -20.17
C GLN A 131 -2.05 10.65 -21.43
N ASP A 132 -2.14 11.97 -21.57
CA ASP A 132 -2.75 12.64 -22.72
C ASP A 132 -1.85 12.61 -23.98
N SER A 133 -0.55 12.32 -23.80
CA SER A 133 0.42 12.18 -24.89
C SER A 133 0.45 10.80 -25.55
N GLN A 134 -0.28 9.82 -25.02
CA GLN A 134 -0.39 8.45 -25.55
C GLN A 134 -1.54 8.32 -26.56
#